data_AF-A0A8S3JPB7-F1
#
_entry.id   AF-A0A8S3JPB7-F1
#
_cell.length_a   1.000
_cell.length_b   1.000
_cell.length_c   1.000
_cell.angle_alpha   90.00
_cell.angle_beta   90.00
_cell.angle_gamma   90.00
#
_symmetry.space_group_name_H-M   'P 1'
#
loop_
_entity.id
_entity.type
_entity.pdbx_description
1 polymer ?
#
loop_
_entity_poly.entity_id
_entity_poly.type
_entity_poly.pdbx_seq_one_letter_code
_entity_poly.pdbx_strand_id
1 'polypeptide(L)'
;MTPHDDTDRVWEVIIENSKTISLSNDSLDKNASLILTSLAEAYNNAQHWTVRRQILSIMAKDVTFSIILIFIPGLTAYRFYKARQHADFEGKGTVVDDTRGTTIRYDDYQLEHFIEFLVSPHICTDLPFGERELHLSTGETLLIPLTIRNLAPKRIIVQYYNYCKEYYGDAFHPLGQSTLFSILNQCSAS
;
A
#
# COMPACT_ATOMS: atom_id res chain seq x y z
N MET A 1 -1.26 -68.76 42.75
CA MET A 1 -0.92 -67.76 41.71
C MET A 1 -1.84 -66.58 41.95
N THR A 2 -1.34 -65.52 42.59
CA THR A 2 -2.17 -64.41 43.10
C THR A 2 -2.52 -63.44 41.96
N PRO A 3 -3.80 -63.07 41.76
CA PRO A 3 -4.26 -62.23 40.64
C PRO A 3 -3.93 -60.73 40.77
N HIS A 4 -3.04 -60.34 41.69
CA HIS A 4 -2.88 -58.95 42.14
C HIS A 4 -1.76 -58.19 41.41
N ASP A 5 -0.92 -58.89 40.63
CA ASP A 5 0.30 -58.36 40.00
C ASP A 5 0.03 -57.65 38.64
N ASP A 6 -1.03 -58.06 37.94
CA ASP A 6 -1.38 -57.48 36.63
C ASP A 6 -2.00 -56.08 36.74
N THR A 7 -2.74 -55.80 37.81
CA THR A 7 -3.37 -54.48 38.00
C THR A 7 -2.34 -53.40 38.31
N ASP A 8 -1.30 -53.73 39.08
CA ASP A 8 -0.25 -52.77 39.46
C ASP A 8 0.62 -52.37 38.26
N ARG A 9 0.92 -53.33 37.37
CA ARG A 9 1.62 -53.04 36.09
C ARG A 9 0.79 -52.15 35.16
N VAL A 10 -0.53 -52.32 35.11
CA VAL A 10 -1.41 -51.45 34.32
C VAL A 10 -1.42 -50.02 34.87
N TRP A 11 -1.44 -49.85 36.20
CA TRP A 11 -1.36 -48.53 36.82
C TRP A 11 -0.02 -47.84 36.58
N GLU A 12 1.10 -48.55 36.63
CA GLU A 12 2.42 -48.00 36.32
C GLU A 12 2.51 -47.48 34.88
N VAL A 13 2.02 -48.25 33.91
CA VAL A 13 1.99 -47.85 32.49
C VAL A 13 1.12 -46.60 32.27
N ILE A 14 -0.02 -46.49 32.95
CA ILE A 14 -0.88 -45.30 32.85
C ILE A 14 -0.19 -44.06 33.44
N ILE A 15 0.54 -44.22 34.56
CA ILE A 15 1.29 -43.13 35.18
C ILE A 15 2.45 -42.69 34.27
N GLU A 16 3.18 -43.62 33.65
CA GLU A 16 4.25 -43.29 32.70
C GLU A 16 3.69 -42.61 31.43
N ASN A 17 2.56 -43.09 30.91
CA ASN A 17 1.93 -42.48 29.74
C ASN A 17 1.38 -41.07 30.04
N SER A 18 0.81 -40.86 31.23
CA SER A 18 0.36 -39.52 31.64
C SER A 18 1.52 -38.55 31.87
N LYS A 19 2.65 -39.02 32.41
CA LYS A 19 3.89 -38.23 32.54
C LYS A 19 4.50 -37.86 31.19
N THR A 20 4.50 -38.78 30.22
CA THR A 20 5.02 -38.51 28.89
C THR A 20 4.11 -37.54 28.12
N ILE A 21 2.78 -37.67 28.25
CA ILE A 21 1.81 -36.71 27.69
C ILE A 21 2.00 -35.32 28.32
N SER A 22 2.17 -35.21 29.64
CA SER A 22 2.37 -33.91 30.29
C SER A 22 3.70 -33.26 29.91
N LEU A 23 4.79 -34.01 29.81
CA LEU A 23 6.09 -33.53 29.31
C LEU A 23 6.00 -33.05 27.85
N SER A 24 5.27 -33.78 27.01
CA SER A 24 5.06 -33.39 25.61
C SER A 24 4.26 -32.10 25.48
N ASN A 25 3.21 -31.92 26.28
CA ASN A 25 2.41 -30.70 26.32
C ASN A 25 3.21 -29.49 26.83
N ASP A 26 4.03 -29.66 27.88
CA ASP A 26 4.91 -28.60 28.39
C ASP A 26 5.95 -28.16 27.35
N SER A 27 6.46 -29.09 26.55
CA SER A 27 7.38 -28.77 25.44
C SER A 27 6.67 -28.01 24.30
N LEU A 28 5.42 -28.37 24.01
CA LEU A 28 4.60 -27.73 22.97
C LEU A 28 4.25 -26.29 23.37
N ASP A 29 3.86 -26.08 24.63
CA ASP A 29 3.52 -24.76 25.17
C ASP A 29 4.74 -23.82 25.18
N LYS A 30 5.94 -24.34 25.50
CA LYS A 30 7.20 -23.57 25.40
C LYS A 30 7.48 -23.15 23.97
N ASN A 31 7.35 -24.06 23.01
CA ASN A 31 7.58 -23.76 21.59
C ASN A 31 6.58 -22.72 21.06
N ALA A 32 5.30 -22.82 21.44
CA ALA A 32 4.29 -21.83 21.09
C ALA A 32 4.62 -20.44 21.66
N SER A 33 5.08 -20.38 22.92
CA SER A 33 5.50 -19.13 23.55
C SER A 33 6.70 -18.48 22.84
N LEU A 34 7.64 -19.30 22.36
CA LEU A 34 8.82 -18.84 21.62
C LEU A 34 8.40 -18.24 20.27
N ILE A 35 7.52 -18.92 19.53
CA ILE A 35 7.00 -18.43 18.25
C ILE A 35 6.28 -17.09 18.44
N LEU A 36 5.43 -16.96 19.46
CA LEU A 36 4.73 -15.71 19.75
C LEU A 36 5.70 -14.59 20.14
N THR A 37 6.75 -14.91 20.88
CA THR A 37 7.81 -13.96 21.24
C THR A 37 8.55 -13.47 20.00
N SER A 38 8.95 -14.37 19.10
CA SER A 38 9.62 -14.01 17.85
C SER A 38 8.73 -13.16 16.93
N LEU A 39 7.42 -13.46 16.86
CA LEU A 39 6.47 -12.65 16.10
C LEU A 39 6.26 -11.26 16.73
N ALA A 40 6.25 -11.17 18.06
CA ALA A 40 6.17 -9.90 18.77
C ALA A 40 7.43 -9.04 18.54
N GLU A 41 8.61 -9.67 18.52
CA GLU A 41 9.87 -9.00 18.17
C GLU A 41 9.82 -8.46 16.73
N ALA A 42 9.40 -9.28 15.76
CA ALA A 42 9.21 -8.84 14.39
C ALA A 42 8.21 -7.67 14.27
N TYR A 43 7.11 -7.70 15.02
CA TYR A 43 6.14 -6.62 15.09
C TYR A 43 6.76 -5.31 15.62
N ASN A 44 7.58 -5.39 16.67
CA ASN A 44 8.24 -4.22 17.25
C ASN A 44 9.28 -3.62 16.30
N ASN A 45 10.03 -4.46 15.59
CA ASN A 45 11.06 -4.06 14.63
C ASN A 45 10.48 -3.43 13.34
N ALA A 46 9.24 -3.75 12.99
CA ALA A 46 8.60 -3.19 11.80
C ALA A 46 8.32 -1.68 11.96
N GLN A 47 8.76 -0.88 10.98
CA GLN A 47 8.60 0.58 10.97
C GLN A 47 7.19 1.02 10.56
N HIS A 48 6.59 0.33 9.59
CA HIS A 48 5.31 0.72 9.01
C HIS A 48 4.15 -0.10 9.57
N TRP A 49 3.00 0.55 9.73
CA TRP A 49 1.78 -0.10 10.18
C TRP A 49 1.35 -1.25 9.26
N THR A 50 1.55 -1.15 7.94
CA THR A 50 1.21 -2.20 6.99
C THR A 50 1.91 -3.51 7.34
N VAL A 51 3.23 -3.48 7.55
CA VAL A 51 4.03 -4.65 7.94
C VAL A 51 3.65 -5.13 9.35
N ARG A 52 3.45 -4.22 10.30
CA ARG A 52 2.96 -4.56 11.64
C ARG A 52 1.60 -5.28 11.61
N ARG A 53 0.68 -4.82 10.77
CA ARG A 53 -0.65 -5.43 10.57
C ARG A 53 -0.51 -6.83 9.98
N GLN A 54 0.38 -7.03 9.02
CA GLN A 54 0.68 -8.34 8.43
C GLN A 54 1.19 -9.31 9.49
N ILE A 55 2.24 -8.94 10.23
CA ILE A 55 2.82 -9.78 11.29
C ILE A 55 1.77 -10.09 12.37
N LEU A 56 1.05 -9.06 12.82
CA LEU A 56 0.00 -9.22 13.84
C LEU A 56 -1.16 -10.10 13.34
N SER A 57 -1.48 -10.10 12.04
CA SER A 57 -2.56 -10.91 11.46
C SER A 57 -2.28 -12.41 11.57
N ILE A 58 -1.00 -12.81 11.58
CA ILE A 58 -0.58 -14.20 11.74
C ILE A 58 -1.05 -14.75 13.09
N MET A 59 -0.87 -13.97 14.17
CA MET A 59 -1.26 -14.37 15.53
C MET A 59 -2.71 -14.00 15.90
N ALA A 60 -3.24 -12.88 15.43
CA ALA A 60 -4.55 -12.36 15.86
C ALA A 60 -5.76 -13.20 15.44
N LYS A 61 -5.58 -14.09 14.45
CA LYS A 61 -6.63 -15.02 14.00
C LYS A 61 -6.80 -16.21 14.95
N ASP A 62 -5.70 -16.71 15.50
CA ASP A 62 -5.66 -17.96 16.28
C ASP A 62 -5.53 -17.72 17.79
N VAL A 63 -5.04 -16.53 18.20
CA VAL A 63 -4.75 -16.20 19.59
C VAL A 63 -5.63 -15.05 20.07
N THR A 64 -6.08 -15.14 21.33
CA THR A 64 -6.93 -14.12 21.94
C THR A 64 -6.16 -12.82 22.22
N PHE A 65 -6.88 -11.70 22.26
CA PHE A 65 -6.29 -10.39 22.54
C PHE A 65 -5.51 -10.37 23.86
N SER A 66 -6.05 -10.99 24.92
CA SER A 66 -5.42 -11.02 26.24
C SER A 66 -4.05 -11.70 26.22
N ILE A 67 -3.89 -12.79 25.46
CA ILE A 67 -2.61 -13.49 25.35
C ILE A 67 -1.61 -12.65 24.55
N ILE A 68 -2.02 -12.08 23.41
CA ILE A 68 -1.13 -11.25 22.59
C ILE A 68 -0.65 -10.01 23.36
N LEU A 69 -1.51 -9.44 24.22
CA LEU A 69 -1.16 -8.27 25.03
C LEU A 69 0.02 -8.53 25.99
N ILE A 70 0.22 -9.79 26.40
CA ILE A 70 1.38 -10.19 27.23
C ILE A 70 2.69 -10.02 26.45
N PHE A 71 2.69 -10.35 25.15
CA PHE A 71 3.89 -10.27 24.30
C PHE A 71 4.09 -8.89 23.68
N ILE A 72 3.01 -8.14 23.43
CA ILE A 72 3.06 -6.78 22.86
C ILE A 72 2.35 -5.82 23.82
N PRO A 73 3.03 -5.34 24.88
CA PRO A 73 2.46 -4.37 25.79
C PRO A 73 2.16 -3.06 25.03
N GLY A 74 0.95 -2.52 25.24
CA GLY A 74 0.49 -1.30 24.56
C GLY A 74 -0.21 -1.53 23.22
N LEU A 75 -0.46 -2.78 22.82
CA LEU A 75 -1.30 -3.07 21.66
C LEU A 75 -2.75 -2.62 21.92
N THR A 76 -3.29 -1.78 21.04
CA THR A 76 -4.69 -1.36 21.14
C THR A 76 -5.63 -2.41 20.56
N ALA A 77 -6.84 -2.53 21.14
CA ALA A 77 -7.88 -3.42 20.63
C ALA A 77 -8.19 -3.14 19.16
N TYR A 78 -8.20 -1.87 18.75
CA TYR A 78 -8.38 -1.48 17.36
C TYR A 78 -7.36 -2.14 16.42
N ARG A 79 -6.07 -2.09 16.76
CA ARG A 79 -5.00 -2.69 15.94
C ARG A 79 -5.13 -4.20 15.87
N PHE A 80 -5.47 -4.84 16.98
CA PHE A 80 -5.75 -6.28 17.03
C PHE A 80 -6.91 -6.67 16.10
N TYR A 81 -8.07 -6.01 16.22
CA TYR A 81 -9.23 -6.32 15.36
C TYR A 81 -8.97 -6.01 13.89
N LYS A 82 -8.21 -4.95 13.57
CA LYS A 82 -7.80 -4.66 12.19
C LYS A 82 -6.88 -5.72 11.61
N ALA A 83 -5.96 -6.26 12.39
CA ALA A 83 -5.10 -7.36 11.95
C ALA A 83 -5.86 -8.69 11.83
N ARG A 84 -6.84 -8.94 12.71
CA ARG A 84 -7.73 -10.09 12.57
C ARG A 84 -8.60 -10.00 11.32
N GLN A 85 -9.15 -8.82 11.06
CA GLN A 85 -9.89 -8.52 9.83
C GLN A 85 -9.01 -8.78 8.59
N HIS A 86 -7.75 -8.33 8.59
CA HIS A 86 -6.81 -8.64 7.53
C HIS A 86 -6.65 -10.15 7.31
N ALA A 87 -6.47 -10.92 8.38
CA ALA A 87 -6.37 -12.37 8.29
C ALA A 87 -7.64 -13.02 7.69
N ASP A 88 -8.82 -12.46 7.98
CA ASP A 88 -10.11 -12.97 7.52
C ASP A 88 -10.36 -12.71 6.02
N PHE A 89 -10.01 -11.51 5.54
CA PHE A 89 -10.32 -11.09 4.17
C PHE A 89 -9.15 -11.24 3.20
N GLU A 90 -7.94 -10.92 3.63
CA GLU A 90 -6.74 -10.87 2.79
C GLU A 90 -5.85 -12.09 3.02
N GLY A 91 -6.01 -12.79 4.15
CA GLY A 91 -5.17 -13.92 4.56
C GLY A 91 -4.12 -13.54 5.61
N LYS A 92 -3.56 -14.54 6.29
CA LYS A 92 -2.53 -14.35 7.33
C LYS A 92 -1.21 -13.91 6.69
N GLY A 93 -0.68 -12.78 7.12
CA GLY A 93 0.65 -12.29 6.70
C GLY A 93 0.74 -11.87 5.23
N THR A 94 -0.37 -11.77 4.51
CA THR A 94 -0.37 -11.44 3.09
C THR A 94 0.01 -9.98 2.85
N VAL A 95 0.83 -9.74 1.84
CA VAL A 95 1.18 -8.37 1.46
C VAL A 95 0.01 -7.79 0.68
N VAL A 96 -0.73 -6.88 1.32
CA VAL A 96 -1.64 -6.00 0.60
C VAL A 96 -0.76 -5.00 -0.12
N ASP A 97 -0.69 -5.13 -1.43
CA ASP A 97 -0.15 -4.09 -2.29
C ASP A 97 -0.95 -2.82 -2.01
N ASP A 98 -0.40 -1.91 -1.21
CA ASP A 98 -0.78 -0.50 -1.20
C ASP A 98 -0.18 0.14 -2.46
N THR A 99 -0.34 -0.52 -3.62
CA THR A 99 -0.44 0.21 -4.87
C THR A 99 -1.68 1.05 -4.68
N ARG A 100 -1.49 2.22 -4.05
CA ARG A 100 -2.37 3.35 -4.15
C ARG A 100 -2.42 3.60 -5.63
N GLY A 101 -3.34 2.91 -6.31
CA GLY A 101 -3.61 3.15 -7.72
C GLY A 101 -3.82 4.64 -7.77
N THR A 102 -2.97 5.33 -8.52
CA THR A 102 -3.10 6.77 -8.72
C THR A 102 -4.50 6.92 -9.29
N THR A 103 -5.48 7.23 -8.45
CA THR A 103 -6.84 7.43 -8.91
C THR A 103 -6.74 8.58 -9.90
N ILE A 104 -6.96 8.29 -11.17
CA ILE A 104 -6.99 9.29 -12.22
C ILE A 104 -8.25 10.11 -11.93
N ARG A 105 -8.04 11.32 -11.40
CA ARG A 105 -9.11 12.25 -10.96
C ARG A 105 -9.39 13.32 -12.00
N TYR A 106 -9.12 13.02 -13.26
CA TYR A 106 -9.40 13.89 -14.38
C TYR A 106 -10.07 13.08 -15.49
N ASP A 107 -10.97 13.72 -16.20
CA ASP A 107 -11.52 13.18 -17.44
C ASP A 107 -10.52 13.42 -18.58
N ASP A 108 -10.38 12.45 -19.47
CA ASP A 108 -9.38 12.47 -20.55
C ASP A 108 -9.61 13.69 -21.47
N TYR A 109 -10.89 14.02 -21.73
CA TYR A 109 -11.25 15.18 -22.52
C TYR A 109 -10.79 16.50 -21.90
N GLN A 110 -10.88 16.63 -20.56
CA GLN A 110 -10.42 17.85 -19.87
C GLN A 110 -8.90 18.01 -19.94
N LEU A 111 -8.16 16.90 -19.92
CA LEU A 111 -6.71 16.88 -20.08
C LEU A 111 -6.33 17.25 -21.50
N GLU A 112 -6.92 16.58 -22.49
CA GLU A 112 -6.65 16.81 -23.91
C GLU A 112 -6.93 18.27 -24.29
N HIS A 113 -8.08 18.81 -23.89
CA HIS A 113 -8.42 20.21 -24.16
C HIS A 113 -7.40 21.20 -23.56
N PHE A 114 -6.84 20.90 -22.39
CA PHE A 114 -5.78 21.74 -21.82
C PHE A 114 -4.45 21.59 -22.59
N ILE A 115 -4.09 20.38 -23.02
CA ILE A 115 -2.89 20.14 -23.83
C ILE A 115 -3.00 20.87 -25.17
N GLU A 116 -4.16 20.81 -25.84
CA GLU A 116 -4.42 21.56 -27.07
C GLU A 116 -4.27 23.07 -26.87
N PHE A 117 -4.81 23.59 -25.76
CA PHE A 117 -4.63 25.00 -25.39
C PHE A 117 -3.14 25.36 -25.19
N LEU A 118 -2.35 24.47 -24.57
CA LEU A 118 -0.92 24.70 -24.36
C LEU A 118 -0.12 24.71 -25.66
N VAL A 119 -0.43 23.81 -26.59
CA VAL A 119 0.28 23.69 -27.88
C VAL A 119 -0.17 24.79 -28.86
N SER A 120 -1.24 25.51 -28.55
CA SER A 120 -1.69 26.66 -29.35
C SER A 120 -0.56 27.69 -29.57
N PRO A 121 -0.42 28.25 -30.79
CA PRO A 121 0.58 29.28 -31.11
C PRO A 121 0.52 30.53 -30.20
N HIS A 122 -0.63 30.77 -29.56
CA HIS A 122 -0.81 31.86 -28.62
C HIS A 122 -0.09 31.65 -27.29
N ILE A 123 0.17 30.39 -26.91
CA ILE A 123 0.76 30.01 -25.63
C ILE A 123 2.19 29.52 -25.80
N CYS A 124 2.45 28.67 -26.80
CA CYS A 124 3.79 28.17 -27.12
C CYS A 124 4.21 28.55 -28.54
N THR A 125 5.50 28.77 -28.71
CA THR A 125 6.14 28.96 -30.01
C THR A 125 7.31 28.02 -30.17
N ASP A 126 7.42 27.42 -31.34
CA ASP A 126 8.54 26.54 -31.68
C ASP A 126 9.82 27.36 -31.89
N LEU A 127 10.91 26.87 -31.34
CA LEU A 127 12.22 27.48 -31.51
C LEU A 127 12.73 27.14 -32.92
N PRO A 128 13.24 28.12 -33.69
CA PRO A 128 13.78 27.86 -35.02
C PRO A 128 15.05 27.00 -34.99
N PHE A 129 15.71 26.86 -33.84
CA PHE A 129 16.92 26.05 -33.66
C PHE A 129 16.85 25.30 -32.33
N GLY A 130 16.95 23.98 -32.35
CA GLY A 130 16.99 23.12 -31.17
C GLY A 130 15.94 22.02 -31.22
N GLU A 131 16.37 20.78 -31.03
CA GLU A 131 15.55 19.57 -31.08
C GLU A 131 15.81 18.71 -29.84
N ARG A 132 14.82 17.90 -29.45
CA ARG A 132 14.91 16.92 -28.37
C ARG A 132 14.56 15.54 -28.89
N GLU A 133 15.36 14.54 -28.50
CA GLU A 133 15.10 13.14 -28.75
C GLU A 133 14.07 12.60 -27.75
N LEU A 134 13.00 11.98 -28.25
CA LEU A 134 11.98 11.30 -27.46
C LEU A 134 12.06 9.81 -27.76
N HIS A 135 12.51 9.03 -26.79
CA HIS A 135 12.55 7.57 -26.90
C HIS A 135 11.20 6.98 -26.50
N LEU A 136 10.57 6.30 -27.45
CA LEU A 136 9.32 5.59 -27.25
C LEU A 136 9.59 4.23 -26.58
N SER A 137 8.58 3.69 -25.89
CA SER A 137 8.63 2.34 -25.31
C SER A 137 8.77 1.24 -26.36
N THR A 138 8.52 1.57 -27.64
CA THR A 138 8.75 0.71 -28.82
C THR A 138 10.22 0.60 -29.21
N GLY A 139 11.11 1.43 -28.65
CA GLY A 139 12.53 1.52 -29.00
C GLY A 139 12.83 2.51 -30.13
N GLU A 140 11.83 3.20 -30.67
CA GLU A 140 11.98 4.24 -31.67
C GLU A 140 12.36 5.58 -31.03
N THR A 141 13.12 6.41 -31.77
CA THR A 141 13.52 7.75 -31.34
C THR A 141 12.88 8.80 -32.26
N LEU A 142 12.11 9.73 -31.69
CA LEU A 142 11.50 10.84 -32.40
C LEU A 142 12.26 12.14 -32.10
N LEU A 143 12.51 12.96 -33.13
CA LEU A 143 13.04 14.31 -32.97
C LEU A 143 11.89 15.31 -32.92
N ILE A 144 11.81 16.06 -31.84
CA ILE A 144 10.76 17.07 -31.63
C ILE A 144 11.43 18.44 -31.43
N PRO A 145 10.97 19.51 -32.10
CA PRO A 145 11.50 20.85 -31.89
C PRO A 145 11.33 21.29 -30.44
N LEU A 146 12.28 22.06 -29.94
CA LEU A 146 12.13 22.70 -28.64
C LEU A 146 11.06 23.79 -28.71
N THR A 147 10.12 23.75 -27.78
CA THR A 147 9.05 24.76 -27.66
C THR A 147 9.34 25.69 -26.50
N ILE A 148 9.10 26.99 -26.69
CA ILE A 148 9.14 28.01 -25.63
C ILE A 148 7.72 28.41 -25.27
N ARG A 149 7.44 28.51 -23.96
CA ARG A 149 6.19 29.12 -23.47
C ARG A 149 6.34 30.63 -23.45
N ASN A 150 5.41 31.32 -24.10
CA ASN A 150 5.38 32.77 -24.16
C ASN A 150 4.98 33.42 -22.85
N LEU A 151 4.37 32.66 -21.94
CA LEU A 151 3.76 33.17 -20.71
C LEU A 151 4.16 32.35 -19.49
N ALA A 152 4.20 33.00 -18.33
CA ALA A 152 4.43 32.33 -17.06
C ALA A 152 3.28 31.34 -16.74
N PRO A 153 3.56 30.18 -16.11
CA PRO A 153 2.57 29.14 -15.81
C PRO A 153 1.27 29.64 -15.17
N LYS A 154 1.38 30.54 -14.19
CA LYS A 154 0.22 31.15 -13.51
C LYS A 154 -0.67 31.92 -14.49
N ARG A 155 -0.08 32.64 -15.44
CA ARG A 155 -0.81 33.47 -16.42
C ARG A 155 -1.49 32.59 -17.47
N ILE A 156 -0.84 31.51 -17.89
CA ILE A 156 -1.43 30.49 -18.78
C ILE A 156 -2.71 29.92 -18.16
N ILE A 157 -2.67 29.52 -16.88
CA ILE A 157 -3.84 28.96 -16.20
C ILE A 157 -4.99 29.98 -16.12
N VAL A 158 -4.68 31.24 -15.79
CA VAL A 158 -5.70 32.31 -15.76
C VAL A 158 -6.33 32.52 -17.14
N GLN A 159 -5.52 32.55 -18.20
CA GLN A 159 -6.03 32.67 -19.56
C GLN A 159 -6.86 31.46 -19.97
N TYR A 160 -6.44 30.25 -19.60
CA TYR A 160 -7.19 29.03 -19.87
C TYR A 160 -8.58 29.07 -19.21
N TYR A 161 -8.67 29.52 -17.96
CA TYR A 161 -9.98 29.68 -17.31
C TYR A 161 -10.86 30.73 -17.97
N ASN A 162 -10.28 31.85 -18.40
CA ASN A 162 -11.03 32.87 -19.13
C ASN A 162 -11.52 32.33 -20.48
N TYR A 163 -10.66 31.64 -21.22
CA TYR A 163 -10.99 30.97 -22.48
C TYR A 163 -12.13 29.95 -22.29
N CYS A 164 -12.04 29.08 -21.29
CA CYS A 164 -13.07 28.10 -20.99
C CYS A 164 -14.41 28.77 -20.69
N LYS A 165 -14.40 29.81 -19.85
CA LYS A 165 -15.59 30.56 -19.47
C LYS A 165 -16.23 31.30 -20.65
N GLU A 166 -15.42 31.86 -21.54
CA GLU A 166 -15.90 32.64 -22.68
C GLU A 166 -16.48 31.77 -23.79
N TYR A 167 -15.81 30.65 -24.13
CA TYR A 167 -16.21 29.79 -25.25
C TYR A 167 -17.24 28.72 -24.87
N TYR A 168 -17.17 28.20 -23.64
CA TYR A 168 -17.99 27.06 -23.22
C TYR A 168 -18.95 27.38 -22.08
N GLY A 169 -18.78 28.51 -21.39
CA GLY A 169 -19.63 28.89 -20.26
C GLY A 169 -19.70 27.80 -19.19
N ASP A 170 -20.93 27.40 -18.83
CA ASP A 170 -21.18 26.36 -17.82
C ASP A 170 -21.16 24.92 -18.38
N ALA A 171 -21.04 24.76 -19.71
CA ALA A 171 -21.04 23.44 -20.35
C ALA A 171 -19.72 22.68 -20.13
N PHE A 172 -18.63 23.40 -19.85
CA PHE A 172 -17.31 22.81 -19.62
C PHE A 172 -16.71 23.28 -18.30
N HIS A 173 -16.36 22.33 -17.45
CA HIS A 173 -15.66 22.59 -16.20
C HIS A 173 -14.18 22.24 -16.38
N PRO A 174 -13.26 23.21 -16.35
CA PRO A 174 -11.83 22.92 -16.50
C PRO A 174 -11.24 22.26 -15.25
N LEU A 175 -10.07 21.64 -15.40
CA LEU A 175 -9.34 21.01 -14.28
C LEU A 175 -8.97 22.02 -13.19
N GLY A 176 -8.83 21.50 -11.97
CA GLY A 176 -8.37 22.27 -10.82
C GLY A 176 -6.96 22.84 -11.02
N GLN A 177 -6.71 24.00 -10.42
CA GLN A 177 -5.48 24.78 -10.62
C GLN A 177 -4.20 23.97 -10.28
N SER A 178 -4.24 23.17 -9.22
CA SER A 178 -3.13 22.28 -8.83
C SER A 178 -2.81 21.24 -9.91
N THR A 179 -3.85 20.63 -10.50
CA THR A 179 -3.71 19.66 -11.59
C THR A 179 -3.10 20.34 -12.83
N LEU A 180 -3.60 21.52 -13.20
CA LEU A 180 -3.06 22.28 -14.34
C LEU A 180 -1.58 22.66 -14.13
N PHE A 181 -1.19 23.06 -12.92
CA PHE A 181 0.22 23.28 -12.58
C PHE A 181 1.05 22.00 -12.67
N SER A 182 0.50 20.87 -12.21
CA SER A 182 1.17 19.58 -12.32
C SER A 182 1.40 19.19 -13.79
N ILE A 183 0.41 19.41 -14.67
CA ILE A 183 0.55 19.19 -16.12
C ILE A 183 1.62 20.13 -16.69
N LEU A 184 1.60 21.41 -16.34
CA LEU A 184 2.60 22.38 -16.80
C LEU A 184 4.03 22.00 -16.38
N ASN A 185 4.22 21.42 -15.19
CA ASN A 185 5.52 20.94 -14.72
C ASN A 185 5.99 19.73 -15.52
N GLN A 186 5.10 18.78 -15.83
CA GLN A 186 5.45 17.60 -16.63
C GLN A 186 5.72 17.97 -18.09
N CYS A 187 4.98 18.91 -18.65
CA CYS A 187 5.19 19.43 -20.00
C CYS A 187 6.30 20.50 -20.02
N SER A 188 7.51 20.20 -19.53
CA SER A 188 8.58 21.19 -19.44
C SER A 188 8.97 21.75 -20.82
N ALA A 189 8.67 23.04 -21.02
CA ALA A 189 9.15 23.86 -22.14
C ALA A 189 10.53 24.45 -21.79
N SER A 190 11.36 24.67 -22.81
CA SER A 190 12.75 25.13 -22.65
C SER A 190 12.86 26.61 -22.24
#